data_AF-A0A932SEW6-F1
#
_entry.id   AF-A0A932SEW6-F1
#
_cell.length_a   1.000
_cell.length_b   1.000
_cell.length_c   1.000
_cell.angle_alpha   90.00
_cell.angle_beta   90.00
_cell.angle_gamma   90.00
#
_symmetry.space_group_name_H-M   'P 1'
#
loop_
_entity.id
_entity.type
_entity.pdbx_description
1 polymer ?
#
loop_
_entity_poly.entity_id
_entity_poly.type
_entity_poly.pdbx_seq_one_letter_code
_entity_poly.pdbx_strand_id
1 'polypeptide(L)'
;MARQTQIKREEASHALGLKELVTNKVELWKVSDRLNVNPSTIQKIIEGSPVSRSVTKKIEAALQEGRGFDGGGKTRVDYPSNHSSVERLMEVYDLYEAEKSLRTVGEQLGLSRERVRQLLEKGSEIGLFKYRPAKAPLLSREKILKDYGRFLKRSEVAKANRISTNYLSKLIELHEITKSDLNGIRMEGWKRRCLKQYQAFAGKLGYHPTTTELQQSKVNRSLAFKIRRLWGSLETFRSELNLVPGMPVEGRSRERKAVLAGV
;
A
#
# COMPACT_ATOMS: atom_id res chain seq x y z
N MET A 1 -59.73 -15.04 -11.98
CA MET A 1 -58.55 -15.57 -12.70
C MET A 1 -58.11 -14.68 -13.88
N ALA A 2 -59.00 -14.11 -14.69
CA ALA A 2 -58.64 -13.32 -15.88
C ALA A 2 -57.64 -12.15 -15.65
N ARG A 3 -57.71 -11.44 -14.53
CA ARG A 3 -56.79 -10.32 -14.21
C ARG A 3 -55.34 -10.77 -13.94
N GLN A 4 -55.13 -11.97 -13.41
CA GLN A 4 -53.77 -12.48 -13.17
C GLN A 4 -53.07 -12.87 -14.48
N THR A 5 -53.83 -13.27 -15.49
CA THR A 5 -53.30 -13.64 -16.80
C THR A 5 -52.89 -12.43 -17.64
N GLN A 6 -53.59 -11.29 -17.51
CA GLN A 6 -53.22 -10.03 -18.17
C GLN A 6 -51.91 -9.44 -17.62
N ILE A 7 -51.76 -9.38 -16.29
CA ILE A 7 -50.55 -8.83 -15.64
C ILE A 7 -49.29 -9.60 -16.07
N LYS A 8 -49.36 -10.94 -16.14
CA LYS A 8 -48.24 -11.78 -16.58
C LYS A 8 -47.84 -11.55 -18.06
N ARG A 9 -48.79 -11.18 -18.91
CA ARG A 9 -48.51 -10.89 -20.34
C ARG A 9 -47.85 -9.53 -20.52
N GLU A 10 -48.29 -8.53 -19.76
CA GLU A 10 -47.69 -7.20 -19.76
C GLU A 10 -46.24 -7.27 -19.24
N GLU A 11 -46.01 -7.90 -18.09
CA GLU A 11 -44.67 -8.10 -17.51
C GLU A 11 -43.71 -8.81 -18.48
N ALA A 12 -44.18 -9.82 -19.21
CA ALA A 12 -43.40 -10.53 -20.22
C ALA A 12 -43.03 -9.66 -21.42
N SER A 13 -43.94 -8.78 -21.86
CA SER A 13 -43.69 -7.83 -22.95
C SER A 13 -42.60 -6.80 -22.57
N HIS A 14 -42.64 -6.29 -21.34
CA HIS A 14 -41.63 -5.35 -20.84
C HIS A 14 -40.24 -5.98 -20.71
N ALA A 15 -40.20 -7.23 -20.22
CA ALA A 15 -38.94 -7.97 -20.13
C ALA A 15 -38.32 -8.22 -21.51
N LEU A 16 -39.13 -8.43 -22.55
CA LEU A 16 -38.66 -8.59 -23.93
C LEU A 16 -38.06 -7.30 -24.48
N GLY A 17 -38.75 -6.16 -24.36
CA GLY A 17 -38.22 -4.88 -24.85
C GLY A 17 -36.92 -4.44 -24.14
N LEU A 18 -36.80 -4.69 -22.83
CA LEU A 18 -35.56 -4.40 -22.09
C LEU A 18 -34.42 -5.38 -22.44
N LYS A 19 -34.73 -6.64 -22.76
CA LYS A 19 -33.73 -7.62 -23.23
C LYS A 19 -33.12 -7.23 -24.56
N GLU A 20 -33.91 -6.67 -25.47
CA GLU A 20 -33.42 -6.19 -26.77
C GLU A 20 -32.48 -4.98 -26.63
N LEU A 21 -32.70 -4.15 -25.61
CA LEU A 21 -31.90 -2.95 -25.34
C LEU A 21 -30.64 -3.23 -24.50
N VAL A 22 -30.56 -4.37 -23.83
CA VAL A 22 -29.50 -4.73 -22.88
C VAL A 22 -28.85 -6.03 -23.29
N THR A 23 -27.86 -5.93 -24.16
CA THR A 23 -27.00 -7.04 -24.62
C THR A 23 -25.79 -7.23 -23.71
N ASN A 24 -25.30 -6.16 -23.08
CA ASN A 24 -24.13 -6.20 -22.19
C ASN A 24 -24.35 -5.43 -20.88
N LYS A 25 -23.43 -5.60 -19.93
CA LYS A 25 -23.49 -4.86 -18.64
C LYS A 25 -23.43 -3.35 -18.86
N VAL A 26 -22.70 -2.86 -19.86
CA VAL A 26 -22.58 -1.42 -20.13
C VAL A 26 -23.93 -0.81 -20.52
N GLU A 27 -24.67 -1.49 -21.38
CA GLU A 27 -26.01 -1.12 -21.83
C GLU A 27 -27.02 -1.17 -20.70
N LEU A 28 -26.89 -2.14 -19.78
CA LEU A 28 -27.70 -2.17 -18.55
C LEU A 28 -27.58 -0.86 -17.77
N TRP A 29 -26.35 -0.34 -17.62
CA TRP A 29 -26.10 0.92 -16.94
C TRP A 29 -26.62 2.13 -17.75
N LYS A 30 -26.47 2.13 -19.07
CA LYS A 30 -27.02 3.20 -19.93
C LYS A 30 -28.54 3.25 -19.89
N VAL A 31 -29.20 2.10 -19.94
CA VAL A 31 -30.66 1.97 -19.84
C VAL A 31 -31.12 2.34 -18.43
N SER A 32 -30.35 1.98 -17.39
CA SER A 32 -30.57 2.40 -16.01
C SER A 32 -30.55 3.91 -15.83
N ASP A 33 -29.55 4.58 -16.36
CA ASP A 33 -29.44 6.04 -16.30
C ASP A 33 -30.60 6.70 -17.08
N ARG A 34 -30.93 6.21 -18.27
CA ARG A 34 -32.04 6.72 -19.09
C ARG A 34 -33.41 6.59 -18.42
N LEU A 35 -33.66 5.47 -17.74
CA LEU A 35 -34.93 5.20 -17.08
C LEU A 35 -34.98 5.74 -15.64
N ASN A 36 -33.87 6.26 -15.11
CA ASN A 36 -33.72 6.68 -13.72
C ASN A 36 -34.14 5.59 -12.72
N VAL A 37 -33.73 4.35 -13.00
CA VAL A 37 -34.02 3.15 -12.19
C VAL A 37 -32.71 2.42 -11.90
N ASN A 38 -32.55 1.87 -10.69
CA ASN A 38 -31.34 1.12 -10.33
C ASN A 38 -31.04 -0.03 -11.32
N PRO A 39 -29.77 -0.27 -11.69
CA PRO A 39 -29.40 -1.33 -12.64
C PRO A 39 -29.86 -2.72 -12.17
N SER A 40 -29.79 -2.98 -10.87
CA SER A 40 -30.26 -4.24 -10.27
C SER A 40 -31.76 -4.47 -10.45
N THR A 41 -32.55 -3.40 -10.50
CA THR A 41 -34.00 -3.48 -10.73
C THR A 41 -34.30 -3.79 -12.19
N ILE A 42 -33.55 -3.21 -13.14
CA ILE A 42 -33.68 -3.56 -14.57
C ILE A 42 -33.24 -5.00 -14.82
N GLN A 43 -32.15 -5.42 -14.19
CA GLN A 43 -31.67 -6.79 -14.28
C GLN A 43 -32.71 -7.79 -13.74
N LYS A 44 -33.39 -7.48 -12.62
CA LYS A 44 -34.51 -8.28 -12.12
C LYS A 44 -35.64 -8.42 -13.14
N ILE A 45 -35.99 -7.34 -13.84
CA ILE A 45 -37.04 -7.36 -14.87
C ILE A 45 -36.62 -8.24 -16.05
N ILE A 46 -35.37 -8.11 -16.50
CA ILE A 46 -34.78 -8.96 -17.55
C ILE A 46 -34.81 -10.43 -17.14
N GLU A 47 -34.53 -10.74 -15.87
CA GLU A 47 -34.56 -12.09 -15.31
C GLU A 47 -35.99 -12.61 -15.07
N GLY A 48 -37.03 -11.82 -15.35
CA GLY A 48 -38.44 -12.20 -15.18
C GLY A 48 -38.91 -12.18 -13.72
N SER A 49 -38.16 -11.55 -12.82
CA SER A 49 -38.55 -11.38 -11.43
C SER A 49 -39.57 -10.24 -11.28
N PRO A 50 -40.59 -10.38 -10.42
CA PRO A 50 -41.58 -9.34 -10.22
C PRO A 50 -40.98 -8.12 -9.53
N VAL A 51 -41.38 -6.94 -9.98
CA VAL A 51 -41.06 -5.63 -9.41
C VAL A 51 -42.33 -4.91 -8.99
N SER A 52 -42.20 -3.89 -8.15
CA SER A 52 -43.37 -3.13 -7.69
C SER A 52 -44.05 -2.41 -8.86
N ARG A 53 -45.39 -2.36 -8.83
CA ARG A 53 -46.20 -1.70 -9.88
C ARG A 53 -45.78 -0.25 -10.14
N SER A 54 -45.35 0.46 -9.10
CA SER A 54 -44.88 1.84 -9.21
C SER A 54 -43.61 1.95 -10.06
N VAL A 55 -42.73 0.94 -10.03
CA VAL A 55 -41.52 0.90 -10.86
C VAL A 55 -41.89 0.55 -12.30
N THR A 56 -42.75 -0.45 -12.52
CA THR A 56 -43.22 -0.84 -13.85
C THR A 56 -43.86 0.34 -14.57
N LYS A 57 -44.77 1.06 -13.88
CA LYS A 57 -45.43 2.25 -14.43
C LYS A 57 -44.44 3.39 -14.78
N LYS A 58 -43.36 3.55 -14.02
CA LYS A 58 -42.30 4.53 -14.33
C LYS A 58 -41.52 4.16 -15.59
N ILE A 59 -41.19 2.87 -15.73
CA ILE A 59 -40.48 2.36 -16.89
C ILE A 59 -41.35 2.47 -18.15
N GLU A 60 -42.63 2.12 -18.05
CA GLU A 60 -43.61 2.28 -19.14
C GLU A 60 -43.73 3.73 -19.60
N ALA A 61 -43.91 4.66 -18.66
CA ALA A 61 -43.99 6.08 -18.99
C ALA A 61 -42.72 6.55 -19.72
N ALA A 62 -41.55 6.17 -19.22
CA ALA A 62 -40.27 6.52 -19.82
C ALA A 62 -40.04 5.90 -21.21
N LEU A 63 -40.54 4.69 -21.46
CA LEU A 63 -40.47 4.04 -22.79
C LEU A 63 -41.47 4.62 -23.79
N GLN A 64 -42.66 5.01 -23.35
CA GLN A 64 -43.70 5.59 -24.21
C GLN A 64 -43.41 7.04 -24.59
N GLU A 65 -42.80 7.83 -23.69
CA GLU A 65 -42.61 9.26 -23.93
C GLU A 65 -41.48 9.56 -24.93
N GLY A 66 -40.58 8.62 -25.23
CA GLY A 66 -39.51 8.78 -26.23
C GLY A 66 -38.57 9.97 -26.01
N ARG A 67 -38.76 10.72 -24.92
CA ARG A 67 -38.02 11.91 -24.50
C ARG A 67 -37.46 11.62 -23.12
N GLY A 68 -36.18 11.94 -22.94
CA GLY A 68 -35.53 11.86 -21.64
C GLY A 68 -36.35 12.61 -20.59
N PHE A 69 -36.35 12.07 -19.38
CA PHE A 69 -37.00 12.62 -18.19
C PHE A 69 -36.30 13.92 -17.75
N ASP A 70 -36.36 14.97 -18.57
CA ASP A 70 -35.97 16.32 -18.18
C ASP A 70 -37.17 16.99 -17.51
N GLY A 71 -37.37 16.71 -16.22
CA GLY A 71 -38.26 17.54 -15.40
C GLY A 71 -38.91 16.86 -14.21
N GLY A 72 -38.60 17.37 -13.01
CA GLY A 72 -39.56 17.36 -11.90
C GLY A 72 -39.21 16.55 -10.65
N GLY A 73 -37.93 16.24 -10.40
CA GLY A 73 -37.48 15.71 -9.11
C GLY A 73 -36.75 16.79 -8.29
N LYS A 74 -37.40 17.32 -7.25
CA LYS A 74 -36.88 18.35 -6.33
C LYS A 74 -35.41 18.13 -5.93
N THR A 75 -34.57 19.11 -6.28
CA THR A 75 -33.35 19.55 -5.59
C THR A 75 -32.44 18.46 -5.01
N ARG A 76 -31.65 17.83 -5.88
CA ARG A 76 -30.26 17.52 -5.54
C ARG A 76 -29.39 18.62 -6.16
N VAL A 77 -28.71 19.33 -5.28
CA VAL A 77 -27.75 20.43 -5.53
C VAL A 77 -27.04 20.28 -6.88
N ASP A 78 -27.17 21.33 -7.68
CA ASP A 78 -26.60 21.49 -9.01
C ASP A 78 -25.08 21.26 -9.00
N TYR A 79 -24.68 20.06 -9.37
CA TYR A 79 -23.37 19.84 -9.97
C TYR A 79 -23.54 20.00 -11.48
N PRO A 80 -22.68 20.78 -12.16
CA PRO A 80 -22.76 20.93 -13.60
C PRO A 80 -22.48 19.58 -14.26
N SER A 81 -23.28 19.26 -15.26
CA SER A 81 -23.25 18.07 -16.10
C SER A 81 -23.90 16.82 -15.50
N ASN A 82 -25.08 16.48 -16.04
CA ASN A 82 -25.72 15.16 -15.95
C ASN A 82 -24.88 14.13 -16.71
N HIS A 83 -23.61 13.93 -16.33
CA HIS A 83 -22.82 12.84 -16.88
C HIS A 83 -23.50 11.53 -16.51
N SER A 84 -23.76 10.71 -17.53
CA SER A 84 -24.18 9.33 -17.28
C SER A 84 -23.20 8.66 -16.33
N SER A 85 -23.67 7.70 -15.52
CA SER A 85 -22.83 6.96 -14.58
C SER A 85 -21.59 6.38 -15.27
N VAL A 86 -21.71 6.07 -16.57
CA VAL A 86 -20.64 5.58 -17.44
C VAL A 86 -19.64 6.67 -17.82
N GLU A 87 -20.11 7.85 -18.26
CA GLU A 87 -19.23 8.98 -18.60
C GLU A 87 -18.36 9.39 -17.40
N ARG A 88 -18.97 9.46 -16.22
CA ARG A 88 -18.22 9.79 -14.99
C ARG A 88 -17.15 8.75 -14.66
N LEU A 89 -17.39 7.47 -14.95
CA LEU A 89 -16.39 6.42 -14.75
C LEU A 89 -15.23 6.55 -15.74
N MET A 90 -15.52 6.91 -16.99
CA MET A 90 -14.50 7.17 -18.00
C MET A 90 -13.66 8.40 -17.65
N GLU A 91 -14.30 9.51 -17.26
CA GLU A 91 -13.62 10.73 -16.84
C GLU A 91 -12.62 10.46 -15.69
N VAL A 92 -13.06 9.70 -14.68
CA VAL A 92 -12.20 9.30 -13.55
C VAL A 92 -11.02 8.45 -14.03
N TYR A 93 -11.22 7.59 -15.02
CA TYR A 93 -10.17 6.75 -15.59
C TYR A 93 -9.17 7.56 -16.43
N ASP A 94 -9.64 8.50 -17.23
CA ASP A 94 -8.80 9.35 -18.07
C ASP A 94 -7.89 10.24 -17.21
N LEU A 95 -8.46 10.83 -16.15
CA LEU A 95 -7.67 11.57 -15.15
C LEU A 95 -6.67 10.67 -14.42
N TYR A 96 -7.05 9.43 -14.11
CA TYR A 96 -6.15 8.47 -13.49
C TYR A 96 -5.00 8.05 -14.41
N GLU A 97 -5.23 7.87 -15.71
CA GLU A 97 -4.18 7.56 -16.68
C GLU A 97 -3.21 8.73 -16.85
N ALA A 98 -3.71 9.97 -16.83
CA ALA A 98 -2.88 11.17 -16.91
C ALA A 98 -1.99 11.34 -15.65
N GLU A 99 -2.57 11.22 -14.46
CA GLU A 99 -1.90 11.55 -13.19
C GLU A 99 -1.20 10.35 -12.52
N LYS A 100 -1.65 9.12 -12.81
CA LYS A 100 -1.21 7.85 -12.20
C LYS A 100 -1.26 7.80 -10.67
N SER A 101 -2.04 8.68 -10.04
CA SER A 101 -2.16 8.80 -8.59
C SER A 101 -3.62 8.99 -8.18
N LEU A 102 -4.11 8.07 -7.34
CA LEU A 102 -5.49 8.12 -6.83
C LEU A 102 -5.75 9.36 -5.97
N ARG A 103 -4.70 9.94 -5.38
CA ARG A 103 -4.83 11.08 -4.48
C ARG A 103 -5.04 12.38 -5.26
N THR A 104 -4.25 12.61 -6.31
CA THR A 104 -4.35 13.82 -7.14
C THR A 104 -5.67 13.85 -7.89
N VAL A 105 -6.10 12.72 -8.45
CA VAL A 105 -7.44 12.57 -9.05
C VAL A 105 -8.56 12.86 -8.05
N GLY A 106 -8.41 12.39 -6.81
CA GLY A 106 -9.37 12.69 -5.73
C GLY A 106 -9.43 14.19 -5.41
N GLU A 107 -8.28 14.85 -5.31
CA GLU A 107 -8.20 16.30 -5.06
C GLU A 107 -8.80 17.11 -6.22
N GLN A 108 -8.58 16.71 -7.47
CA GLN A 108 -9.17 17.36 -8.66
C GLN A 108 -10.70 17.20 -8.73
N LEU A 109 -11.22 16.02 -8.39
CA LEU A 109 -12.66 15.72 -8.46
C LEU A 109 -13.43 16.00 -7.16
N GLY A 110 -12.75 16.48 -6.11
CA GLY A 110 -13.35 16.65 -4.78
C GLY A 110 -13.80 15.33 -4.12
N LEU A 111 -13.13 14.22 -4.43
CA LEU A 111 -13.44 12.87 -3.94
C LEU A 111 -12.33 12.35 -3.01
N SER A 112 -12.70 11.48 -2.07
CA SER A 112 -11.68 10.76 -1.29
C SER A 112 -10.91 9.78 -2.20
N ARG A 113 -9.62 9.58 -1.89
CA ARG A 113 -8.77 8.58 -2.57
C ARG A 113 -9.44 7.22 -2.68
N GLU A 114 -10.10 6.79 -1.60
CA GLU A 114 -10.78 5.50 -1.54
C GLU A 114 -12.01 5.47 -2.45
N ARG A 115 -12.74 6.59 -2.56
CA ARG A 115 -13.86 6.71 -3.48
C ARG A 115 -13.41 6.60 -4.94
N VAL A 116 -12.29 7.22 -5.29
CA VAL A 116 -11.69 7.10 -6.64
C VAL A 116 -11.32 5.64 -6.93
N ARG A 117 -10.69 4.94 -5.98
CA ARG A 117 -10.37 3.50 -6.11
C ARG A 117 -11.62 2.67 -6.41
N GLN A 118 -12.69 2.87 -5.65
CA GLN A 118 -13.96 2.16 -5.84
C GLN A 118 -14.58 2.42 -7.20
N LEU A 119 -14.51 3.65 -7.71
CA LEU A 119 -15.02 4.00 -9.04
C LEU A 119 -14.21 3.28 -10.13
N LEU A 120 -12.87 3.29 -10.05
CA LEU A 120 -12.03 2.58 -11.00
C LEU A 120 -12.26 1.05 -10.97
N GLU A 121 -12.43 0.47 -9.78
CA GLU A 121 -12.77 -0.95 -9.64
C GLU A 121 -14.13 -1.27 -10.24
N LYS A 122 -15.14 -0.44 -9.96
CA LYS A 122 -16.49 -0.58 -10.52
C LYS A 122 -16.49 -0.47 -12.04
N GLY A 123 -15.80 0.51 -12.62
CA GLY A 123 -15.68 0.66 -14.07
C GLY A 123 -14.97 -0.53 -14.71
N SER A 124 -13.95 -1.08 -14.04
CA SER A 124 -13.26 -2.28 -14.49
C SER A 124 -14.09 -3.55 -14.39
N GLU A 125 -14.94 -3.68 -13.37
CA GLU A 125 -15.86 -4.81 -13.19
C GLU A 125 -16.96 -4.83 -14.25
N ILE A 126 -17.43 -3.64 -14.65
CA ILE A 126 -18.42 -3.47 -15.73
C ILE A 126 -17.78 -3.72 -17.10
N GLY A 127 -16.45 -3.68 -17.20
CA GLY A 127 -15.71 -3.90 -18.44
C GLY A 127 -15.51 -2.64 -19.29
N LEU A 128 -15.66 -1.45 -18.69
CA LEU A 128 -15.43 -0.17 -19.40
C LEU A 128 -13.95 0.05 -19.72
N PHE A 129 -13.07 -0.35 -18.80
CA PHE A 129 -11.62 -0.23 -18.92
C PHE A 129 -10.94 -1.29 -18.06
N LYS A 130 -9.60 -1.39 -18.13
CA LYS A 130 -8.83 -2.32 -17.33
C LYS A 130 -8.06 -1.58 -16.25
N TYR A 131 -8.63 -1.51 -15.04
CA TYR A 131 -7.92 -0.95 -13.90
C TYR A 131 -7.02 -2.00 -13.26
N ARG A 132 -5.72 -1.72 -13.18
CA ARG A 132 -4.78 -2.51 -12.37
C ARG A 132 -4.38 -1.67 -11.17
N PRO A 133 -4.82 -2.02 -9.95
CA PRO A 133 -4.34 -1.30 -8.77
C PRO A 133 -2.82 -1.38 -8.74
N ALA A 134 -2.16 -0.27 -8.40
CA ALA A 134 -0.72 -0.26 -8.23
C ALA A 134 -0.35 -1.37 -7.25
N LYS A 135 0.33 -2.42 -7.75
CA LYS A 135 0.83 -3.49 -6.89
C LYS A 135 1.77 -2.80 -5.90
N ALA A 136 1.40 -2.81 -4.62
CA ALA A 136 2.28 -2.32 -3.58
C ALA A 136 3.65 -3.02 -3.78
N PRO A 137 4.77 -2.30 -3.68
CA PRO A 137 6.07 -2.89 -3.92
C PRO A 137 6.24 -4.07 -2.97
N LEU A 138 6.21 -5.28 -3.53
CA LEU A 138 6.51 -6.49 -2.79
C LEU A 138 8.00 -6.44 -2.50
N LEU A 139 8.36 -5.91 -1.32
CA LEU A 139 9.71 -6.02 -0.81
C LEU A 139 10.02 -7.51 -0.66
N SER A 140 11.11 -7.95 -1.26
CA SER A 140 11.60 -9.32 -1.08
C SER A 140 12.03 -9.53 0.38
N ARG A 141 11.90 -10.77 0.86
CA ARG A 141 12.35 -11.20 2.18
C ARG A 141 13.80 -10.78 2.44
N GLU A 142 14.69 -11.06 1.48
CA GLU A 142 16.12 -10.75 1.55
C GLU A 142 16.39 -9.25 1.74
N LYS A 143 15.63 -8.41 1.04
CA LYS A 143 15.76 -6.95 1.16
C LYS A 143 15.39 -6.47 2.56
N ILE A 144 14.29 -6.99 3.12
CA ILE A 144 13.86 -6.67 4.49
C ILE A 144 14.96 -7.04 5.49
N LEU A 145 15.51 -8.25 5.40
CA LEU A 145 16.58 -8.71 6.29
C LEU A 145 17.85 -7.85 6.15
N LYS A 146 18.26 -7.54 4.92
CA LYS A 146 19.42 -6.67 4.64
C LYS A 146 19.25 -5.27 5.21
N ASP A 147 18.05 -4.69 5.10
CA ASP A 147 17.76 -3.37 5.63
C ASP A 147 17.71 -3.36 7.17
N TYR A 148 17.22 -4.43 7.81
CA TYR A 148 17.33 -4.60 9.27
C TYR A 148 18.78 -4.71 9.75
N GLY A 149 19.69 -5.26 8.94
CA GLY A 149 21.12 -5.27 9.24
C GLY A 149 21.75 -3.87 9.23
N ARG A 150 21.17 -2.93 8.47
CA ARG A 150 21.62 -1.53 8.41
C ARG A 150 20.92 -0.66 9.46
N PHE A 151 19.61 -0.79 9.55
CA PHE A 151 18.71 0.00 10.39
C PHE A 151 18.13 -0.88 11.49
N LEU A 152 18.57 -0.64 12.73
CA LEU A 152 18.19 -1.47 13.87
C LEU A 152 16.73 -1.24 14.29
N LYS A 153 16.17 -0.07 13.97
CA LYS A 153 14.78 0.30 14.31
C LYS A 153 13.85 0.00 13.15
N ARG A 154 12.69 -0.61 13.45
CA ARG A 154 11.62 -0.87 12.47
C ARG A 154 11.16 0.39 11.72
N SER A 155 11.06 1.52 12.41
CA SER A 155 10.66 2.80 11.80
C SER A 155 11.67 3.31 10.76
N GLU A 156 12.96 3.10 11.00
CA GLU A 156 14.03 3.46 10.07
C GLU A 156 14.00 2.56 8.82
N VAL A 157 13.80 1.25 9.01
CA VAL A 157 13.62 0.29 7.88
C VAL A 157 12.41 0.68 7.02
N ALA A 158 11.29 1.02 7.65
CA ALA A 158 10.08 1.46 6.93
C ALA A 158 10.32 2.76 6.15
N LYS A 159 11.00 3.74 6.77
CA LYS A 159 11.36 5.01 6.13
C LYS A 159 12.32 4.81 4.94
N ALA A 160 13.33 3.95 5.10
CA ALA A 160 14.29 3.64 4.04
C ALA A 160 13.61 3.02 2.81
N ASN A 161 12.56 2.23 3.03
CA ASN A 161 11.78 1.58 1.99
C ASN A 161 10.56 2.36 1.51
N ARG A 162 10.33 3.57 2.04
CA ARG A 162 9.16 4.42 1.73
C ARG A 162 7.82 3.70 1.92
N ILE A 163 7.72 2.86 2.95
CA ILE A 163 6.49 2.16 3.31
C ILE A 163 6.06 2.52 4.73
N SER A 164 4.78 2.26 5.05
CA SER A 164 4.28 2.40 6.41
C SER A 164 4.82 1.29 7.31
N THR A 165 4.92 1.57 8.61
CA THR A 165 5.31 0.58 9.64
C THR A 165 4.32 -0.58 9.73
N ASN A 166 3.02 -0.31 9.50
CA ASN A 166 1.98 -1.33 9.48
C ASN A 166 2.14 -2.25 8.27
N TYR A 167 2.44 -1.69 7.09
CA TYR A 167 2.69 -2.50 5.90
C TYR A 167 3.95 -3.35 6.05
N LEU A 168 5.02 -2.82 6.65
CA LEU A 168 6.22 -3.61 6.96
C LEU A 168 5.90 -4.77 7.92
N SER A 169 5.04 -4.56 8.92
CA SER A 169 4.63 -5.65 9.84
C SER A 169 3.88 -6.76 9.09
N LYS A 170 2.95 -6.40 8.20
CA LYS A 170 2.26 -7.37 7.33
C LYS A 170 3.21 -8.12 6.40
N LEU A 171 4.23 -7.45 5.88
CA LEU A 171 5.25 -8.09 5.04
C LEU A 171 6.13 -9.07 5.83
N ILE A 172 6.48 -8.74 7.08
CA ILE A 172 7.22 -9.64 7.97
C ILE A 172 6.41 -10.91 8.24
N GLU A 173 5.11 -10.77 8.49
CA GLU A 173 4.18 -11.89 8.68
C GLU A 173 4.04 -12.71 7.40
N LEU A 174 3.85 -12.06 6.24
CA LEU A 174 3.71 -12.71 4.95
C LEU A 174 4.96 -13.52 4.54
N HIS A 175 6.16 -13.01 4.85
CA HIS A 175 7.43 -13.67 4.54
C HIS A 175 7.91 -14.63 5.65
N GLU A 176 7.05 -14.88 6.65
CA GLU A 176 7.33 -15.76 7.79
C GLU A 176 8.66 -15.44 8.49
N ILE A 177 9.03 -14.15 8.52
CA ILE A 177 10.27 -13.72 9.16
C ILE A 177 10.06 -13.80 10.67
N THR A 178 10.77 -14.72 11.32
CA THR A 178 10.59 -14.94 12.75
C THR A 178 11.18 -13.80 13.56
N LYS A 179 10.68 -13.62 14.79
CA LYS A 179 11.29 -12.69 15.76
C LYS A 179 12.75 -13.06 16.06
N SER A 180 13.09 -14.35 16.00
CA SER A 180 14.46 -14.85 16.19
C SER A 180 15.39 -14.35 15.08
N ASP A 181 14.99 -14.46 13.82
CA ASP A 181 15.77 -13.99 12.66
C ASP A 181 16.08 -12.49 12.77
N LEU A 182 15.05 -11.69 13.06
CA LEU A 182 15.21 -10.24 13.24
C LEU A 182 16.10 -9.91 14.43
N ASN A 183 15.98 -10.66 15.53
CA ASN A 183 16.83 -10.46 16.69
C ASN A 183 18.28 -10.82 16.40
N GLY A 184 18.56 -11.93 15.70
CA GLY A 184 19.90 -12.31 15.27
C GLY A 184 20.56 -11.21 14.44
N ILE A 185 19.89 -10.75 13.38
CA ILE A 185 20.38 -9.67 12.51
C ILE A 185 20.60 -8.37 13.29
N ARG A 186 19.67 -8.03 14.20
CA ARG A 186 19.84 -6.84 15.05
C ARG A 186 21.06 -7.00 15.94
N MET A 187 21.23 -8.13 16.61
CA MET A 187 22.36 -8.39 17.50
C MET A 187 23.68 -8.30 16.76
N GLU A 188 23.78 -8.85 15.55
CA GLU A 188 24.94 -8.68 14.68
C GLU A 188 25.18 -7.21 14.32
N GLY A 189 24.12 -6.47 13.98
CA GLY A 189 24.21 -5.04 13.70
C GLY A 189 24.68 -4.22 14.90
N TRP A 190 24.21 -4.54 16.11
CA TRP A 190 24.67 -3.94 17.37
C TRP A 190 26.15 -4.29 17.64
N LYS A 191 26.54 -5.56 17.48
CA LYS A 191 27.94 -6.01 17.58
C LYS A 191 28.84 -5.20 16.63
N ARG A 192 28.46 -5.08 15.36
CA ARG A 192 29.22 -4.32 14.34
C ARG A 192 29.37 -2.84 14.70
N ARG A 193 28.31 -2.19 15.19
CA ARG A 193 28.38 -0.78 15.63
C ARG A 193 29.27 -0.62 16.87
N CYS A 194 29.17 -1.55 17.82
CA CYS A 194 30.02 -1.57 19.02
C CYS A 194 31.49 -1.73 18.65
N LEU A 195 31.80 -2.67 17.75
CA LEU A 195 33.15 -2.91 17.24
C LEU A 195 33.74 -1.66 16.57
N LYS A 196 32.96 -0.96 15.72
CA LYS A 196 33.41 0.30 15.11
C LYS A 196 33.76 1.37 16.17
N GLN A 197 32.96 1.49 17.22
CA GLN A 197 33.24 2.43 18.32
C GLN A 197 34.52 2.04 19.08
N TYR A 198 34.70 0.75 19.34
CA TYR A 198 35.91 0.21 19.96
C TYR A 198 37.15 0.45 19.10
N GLN A 199 37.11 0.13 17.80
CA GLN A 199 38.22 0.35 16.87
C GLN A 199 38.56 1.83 16.74
N ALA A 200 37.57 2.73 16.70
CA ALA A 200 37.81 4.17 16.71
C ALA A 200 38.51 4.63 17.99
N PHE A 201 38.19 4.04 19.14
CA PHE A 201 38.85 4.34 20.41
C PHE A 201 40.28 3.78 20.46
N ALA A 202 40.47 2.50 20.12
CA ALA A 202 41.79 1.87 20.03
C ALA A 202 42.69 2.60 19.02
N GLY A 203 42.14 3.05 17.89
CA GLY A 203 42.86 3.85 16.89
C GLY A 203 43.29 5.23 17.40
N LYS A 204 42.63 5.79 18.41
CA LYS A 204 43.09 7.04 19.06
C LYS A 204 44.26 6.79 20.00
N LEU A 205 44.25 5.66 20.72
CA LEU A 205 45.34 5.26 21.62
C LEU A 205 46.57 4.72 20.87
N GLY A 206 46.36 4.11 19.70
CA GLY A 206 47.39 3.41 18.95
C GLY A 206 47.57 1.94 19.34
N TYR A 207 46.87 1.48 20.38
CA TYR A 207 46.90 0.11 20.90
C TYR A 207 45.51 -0.33 21.38
N HIS A 208 45.35 -1.63 21.62
CA HIS A 208 44.11 -2.20 22.15
C HIS A 208 43.93 -1.85 23.63
N PRO A 209 42.85 -1.15 24.02
CA PRO A 209 42.73 -0.62 25.36
C PRO A 209 42.61 -1.70 26.44
N THR A 210 43.25 -1.43 27.57
CA THR A 210 43.11 -2.23 28.79
C THR A 210 41.73 -2.04 29.44
N THR A 211 41.36 -2.93 30.35
CA THR A 211 40.06 -2.83 31.04
C THR A 211 39.96 -1.56 31.88
N THR A 212 41.07 -1.14 32.48
CA THR A 212 41.20 0.09 33.28
C THR A 212 41.02 1.34 32.41
N GLU A 213 41.68 1.42 31.26
CA GLU A 213 41.50 2.54 30.30
C GLU A 213 40.06 2.68 29.79
N LEU A 214 39.37 1.54 29.59
CA LEU A 214 37.96 1.56 29.24
C LEU A 214 37.07 2.09 30.38
N GLN A 215 37.53 2.04 31.64
CA GLN A 215 36.77 2.51 32.79
C GLN A 215 37.00 3.98 33.16
N GLN A 216 38.09 4.58 32.69
CA GLN A 216 38.49 5.95 33.07
C GLN A 216 37.49 7.02 32.63
N SER A 217 36.81 6.86 31.49
CA SER A 217 35.86 7.87 30.98
C SER A 217 34.41 7.35 30.95
N LYS A 218 33.43 8.26 31.07
CA LYS A 218 32.00 7.90 31.01
C LYS A 218 31.62 7.27 29.66
N VAL A 219 32.17 7.78 28.57
CA VAL A 219 31.92 7.27 27.20
C VAL A 219 32.48 5.86 27.06
N ASN A 220 33.70 5.62 27.55
CA ASN A 220 34.34 4.31 27.48
C ASN A 220 33.68 3.29 28.40
N ARG A 221 33.20 3.71 29.59
CA ARG A 221 32.41 2.85 30.47
C ARG A 221 31.13 2.36 29.79
N SER A 222 30.45 3.25 29.06
CA SER A 222 29.27 2.86 28.27
C SER A 222 29.64 1.84 27.18
N LEU A 223 30.77 2.02 26.50
CA LEU A 223 31.27 1.06 25.51
C LEU A 223 31.58 -0.30 26.15
N ALA A 224 32.31 -0.33 27.28
CA ALA A 224 32.59 -1.56 28.02
C ALA A 224 31.32 -2.29 28.47
N PHE A 225 30.31 -1.54 28.95
CA PHE A 225 29.01 -2.10 29.28
C PHE A 225 28.30 -2.70 28.06
N LYS A 226 28.32 -2.02 26.91
CA LYS A 226 27.75 -2.55 25.65
C LYS A 226 28.47 -3.83 25.20
N ILE A 227 29.80 -3.87 25.32
CA ILE A 227 30.58 -5.07 24.99
C ILE A 227 30.14 -6.24 25.88
N ARG A 228 30.11 -6.06 27.20
CA ARG A 228 29.65 -7.10 28.13
C ARG A 228 28.22 -7.55 27.84
N ARG A 229 27.32 -6.63 27.51
CA ARG A 229 25.93 -6.98 27.17
C ARG A 229 25.82 -7.82 25.89
N LEU A 230 26.70 -7.59 24.90
CA LEU A 230 26.63 -8.24 23.59
C LEU A 230 27.47 -9.52 23.48
N TRP A 231 28.54 -9.65 24.28
CA TRP A 231 29.48 -10.78 24.28
C TRP A 231 29.57 -11.52 25.63
N GLY A 232 28.80 -11.11 26.64
CA GLY A 232 28.84 -11.65 28.01
C GLY A 232 29.95 -11.03 28.86
N SER A 233 31.18 -11.04 28.36
CA SER A 233 32.37 -10.50 29.05
C SER A 233 33.29 -9.73 28.10
N LEU A 234 34.27 -9.02 28.65
CA LEU A 234 35.29 -8.34 27.85
C LEU A 234 36.31 -9.34 27.31
N GLU A 235 36.58 -10.39 28.06
CA GLU A 235 37.51 -11.47 27.72
C GLU A 235 36.99 -12.27 26.53
N THR A 236 35.70 -12.62 26.50
CA THR A 236 35.06 -13.30 25.36
C THR A 236 35.12 -12.44 24.11
N PHE A 237 34.84 -11.14 24.23
CA PHE A 237 34.97 -10.18 23.11
C PHE A 237 36.40 -10.12 22.56
N ARG A 238 37.40 -10.09 23.45
CA ARG A 238 38.82 -10.06 23.07
C ARG A 238 39.23 -11.37 22.41
N SER A 239 38.82 -12.51 22.96
CA SER A 239 39.10 -13.84 22.41
C SER A 239 38.48 -14.02 21.03
N GLU A 240 37.20 -13.67 20.86
CA GLU A 240 36.47 -13.78 19.58
C GLU A 240 37.14 -12.95 18.45
N LEU A 241 37.82 -11.87 18.81
CA LEU A 241 38.48 -10.96 17.87
C LEU A 241 40.02 -11.05 17.88
N ASN A 242 40.59 -12.01 18.61
CA ASN A 242 42.04 -12.18 18.82
C ASN A 242 42.76 -10.89 19.27
N LEU A 243 42.13 -10.13 20.18
CA LEU A 243 42.65 -8.85 20.67
C LEU A 243 43.45 -9.05 21.96
N VAL A 244 44.72 -8.64 21.93
CA VAL A 244 45.59 -8.64 23.13
C VAL A 244 45.66 -7.22 23.69
N PRO A 245 45.23 -6.97 24.95
CA PRO A 245 45.33 -5.65 25.57
C PRO A 245 46.77 -5.12 25.59
N GLY A 246 46.96 -3.84 25.34
CA GLY A 246 48.28 -3.19 25.29
C GLY A 246 49.06 -3.43 24.00
N MET A 247 48.63 -4.37 23.14
CA MET A 247 49.27 -4.58 21.85
C MET A 247 48.87 -3.49 20.85
N PRO A 248 49.79 -3.07 19.96
CA PRO A 248 49.50 -2.09 18.93
C PRO A 248 48.39 -2.59 18.01
N VAL A 249 47.53 -1.68 17.55
CA VAL A 249 46.51 -2.02 16.56
C VAL A 249 47.21 -2.30 15.24
N GLU A 250 47.22 -3.57 14.81
CA GLU A 250 47.82 -3.97 13.54
C GLU A 250 47.20 -3.17 12.38
N GLY A 251 48.06 -2.52 11.58
CA GLY A 251 47.65 -1.75 10.40
C GLY A 251 48.11 -0.29 10.35
N ARG A 252 48.56 0.33 11.45
CA ARG A 252 49.08 1.73 11.41
C ARG A 252 50.61 1.87 11.39
N SER A 253 51.35 0.82 11.74
CA SER A 253 52.81 0.91 11.86
C SER A 253 53.54 1.01 10.51
N ARG A 254 52.88 0.68 9.38
CA ARG A 254 53.50 0.78 8.05
C ARG A 254 53.38 2.16 7.39
N GLU A 255 52.28 2.90 7.59
CA GLU A 255 52.13 4.22 6.94
C GLU A 255 52.92 5.34 7.62
N ARG A 256 53.12 5.28 8.95
CA ARG A 256 53.89 6.35 9.64
C ARG A 256 55.39 6.29 9.42
N LYS A 257 55.97 5.14 9.06
CA LYS A 257 57.40 5.05 8.69
C LYS A 257 57.70 5.53 7.28
N ALA A 258 56.71 5.56 6.38
CA ALA A 258 56.89 6.05 5.01
C ALA A 258 56.98 7.59 4.93
N VAL A 259 56.35 8.32 5.86
CA VAL A 259 56.36 9.80 5.86
C VAL A 259 57.65 10.38 6.48
N LEU A 260 58.35 9.62 7.31
CA LEU A 260 59.62 10.04 7.95
C LEU A 260 60.88 9.57 7.21
N ALA A 261 60.75 8.76 6.16
CA ALA A 261 61.87 8.26 5.36
C ALA A 261 61.98 8.92 3.97
N GLY A 262 61.21 9.99 3.73
CA GLY A 262 61.16 10.73 2.47
C GLY A 262 61.44 12.23 2.62
N VAL A 263 62.26 12.62 3.61
CA VAL A 263 62.87 13.96 3.73
C VAL A 263 64.38 13.78 3.76
#